data_AF-A0A2E0ZZT2-F1
#
_entry.id   AF-A0A2E0ZZT2-F1
#
_cell.length_a   1.000
_cell.length_b   1.000
_cell.length_c   1.000
_cell.angle_alpha   90.00
_cell.angle_beta   90.00
_cell.angle_gamma   90.00
#
_symmetry.space_group_name_H-M   'P 1'
#
loop_
_entity.id
_entity.type
_entity.pdbx_description
1 polymer ?
#
loop_
_entity_poly.entity_id
_entity_poly.type
_entity_poly.pdbx_seq_one_letter_code
_entity_poly.pdbx_strand_id
1 'polypeptide(L)'
;MRIIYTLIIIMIPTLIVAQGRDAWRCTSIDLNGYSWNGSTWERQSFETRSWRFTFAGNESRQTINGQQVDFNCNTDETIKQCSYHGLYFIFNTDTGRGALADVFGVAINPEENRQAFVELVQCTRN
;
A
#
# COMPACT_ATOMS: atom_id res chain seq x y z
N MET A 1 34.71 -7.02 -32.81
CA MET A 1 33.70 -5.94 -32.83
C MET A 1 32.25 -6.40 -32.83
N ARG A 2 31.86 -7.56 -33.41
CA ARG A 2 30.46 -8.03 -33.40
C ARG A 2 29.89 -8.44 -32.03
N ILE A 3 30.73 -8.96 -31.12
CA ILE A 3 30.28 -9.50 -29.82
C ILE A 3 29.93 -8.40 -28.80
N ILE A 4 30.56 -7.22 -28.91
CA ILE A 4 30.36 -6.10 -27.97
C ILE A 4 28.97 -5.46 -28.17
N TYR A 5 28.48 -5.38 -29.41
CA TYR A 5 27.15 -4.84 -29.70
C TYR A 5 26.02 -5.74 -29.18
N THR A 6 26.21 -7.07 -29.18
CA THR A 6 25.19 -8.02 -28.69
C THR A 6 25.00 -7.93 -27.18
N LEU A 7 26.07 -7.67 -26.42
CA LEU A 7 26.01 -7.50 -24.96
C LEU A 7 25.30 -6.20 -24.54
N ILE A 8 25.45 -5.12 -25.32
CA ILE A 8 24.77 -3.85 -25.07
C ILE A 8 23.27 -3.99 -25.33
N ILE A 9 22.86 -4.69 -26.40
CA ILE A 9 21.44 -4.90 -26.73
C ILE A 9 20.72 -5.78 -25.70
N ILE A 10 21.42 -6.73 -25.06
CA ILE A 10 20.84 -7.60 -24.04
C ILE A 10 20.76 -6.91 -22.66
N MET A 11 21.61 -5.91 -22.38
CA MET A 11 21.57 -5.16 -21.10
C MET A 11 20.59 -3.97 -21.09
N ILE A 12 20.16 -3.45 -22.24
CA ILE A 12 19.19 -2.36 -22.29
C ILE A 12 17.79 -2.76 -21.78
N PRO A 13 17.23 -3.97 -22.07
CA PRO A 13 15.90 -4.32 -21.56
C PRO A 13 15.88 -4.63 -20.06
N THR A 14 17.00 -5.00 -19.42
CA THR A 14 17.03 -5.23 -17.97
C THR A 14 17.10 -3.94 -17.16
N LEU A 15 17.58 -2.84 -17.76
CA LEU A 15 17.60 -1.53 -17.12
C LEU A 15 16.21 -0.88 -17.00
N ILE A 16 15.25 -1.27 -17.86
CA ILE A 16 13.89 -0.72 -17.84
C ILE A 16 13.05 -1.33 -16.69
N VAL A 17 13.39 -2.52 -16.22
CA VAL A 17 12.67 -3.20 -15.11
C VAL A 17 13.24 -2.84 -13.73
N ALA A 18 14.26 -1.97 -13.69
CA ALA A 18 14.83 -1.40 -12.47
C ALA A 18 14.49 0.09 -12.34
N GLN A 19 13.32 0.53 -12.81
CA GLN A 19 12.72 1.75 -12.26
C GLN A 19 12.69 1.56 -10.74
N GLY A 20 13.48 2.36 -10.03
CA GLY A 20 13.70 2.22 -8.60
C GLY A 20 12.34 2.13 -7.91
N ARG A 21 11.98 0.94 -7.46
CA ARG A 21 10.75 0.70 -6.70
C ARG A 21 10.84 1.59 -5.47
N ASP A 22 10.04 2.65 -5.43
CA ASP A 22 10.00 3.56 -4.28
C ASP A 22 9.29 2.83 -3.13
N ALA A 23 10.09 2.08 -2.38
CA ALA A 23 9.65 1.15 -1.38
C ALA A 23 9.71 1.79 0.00
N TRP A 24 8.59 1.77 0.70
CA TRP A 24 8.42 2.36 2.01
C TRP A 24 8.11 1.27 3.03
N ARG A 25 8.67 1.40 4.24
CA ARG A 25 8.27 0.62 5.39
C ARG A 25 7.42 1.51 6.28
N CYS A 26 6.18 1.12 6.51
CA CYS A 26 5.20 1.87 7.28
C CYS A 26 4.91 1.15 8.61
N THR A 27 4.73 1.94 9.65
CA THR A 27 4.33 1.49 10.98
C THR A 27 3.16 2.33 11.45
N SER A 28 2.12 1.68 11.99
CA SER A 28 0.96 2.37 12.54
C SER A 28 1.39 3.23 13.73
N ILE A 29 0.97 4.49 13.71
CA ILE A 29 0.95 5.37 14.88
C ILE A 29 -0.35 5.11 15.66
N ASP A 30 -1.45 5.00 14.94
CA ASP A 30 -2.79 4.83 15.49
C ASP A 30 -3.67 4.04 14.52
N LEU A 31 -4.55 3.20 15.04
CA LEU A 31 -5.43 2.34 14.24
C LEU A 31 -6.77 2.14 14.96
N ASN A 32 -7.81 2.77 14.43
CA ASN A 32 -9.14 2.78 15.04
C ASN A 32 -10.22 2.54 14.00
N GLY A 33 -11.35 2.00 14.44
CA GLY A 33 -12.48 1.76 13.56
C GLY A 33 -13.59 0.98 14.22
N TYR A 34 -14.17 0.05 13.47
CA TYR A 34 -15.30 -0.75 13.86
C TYR A 34 -15.06 -2.23 13.55
N SER A 35 -15.51 -3.11 14.45
CA SER A 35 -15.54 -4.55 14.22
C SER A 35 -16.97 -5.06 14.30
N TRP A 36 -17.32 -5.97 13.39
CA TRP A 36 -18.58 -6.71 13.46
C TRP A 36 -18.49 -7.80 14.52
N ASN A 37 -19.43 -7.79 15.47
CA ASN A 37 -19.47 -8.75 16.57
C ASN A 37 -20.42 -9.95 16.34
N GLY A 38 -21.01 -10.06 15.14
CA GLY A 38 -22.06 -11.04 14.82
C GLY A 38 -23.48 -10.45 14.82
N SER A 39 -23.65 -9.22 15.30
CA SER A 39 -24.97 -8.55 15.36
C SER A 39 -24.95 -7.05 15.05
N THR A 40 -23.87 -6.35 15.41
CA THR A 40 -23.70 -4.92 15.15
C THR A 40 -22.23 -4.57 14.95
N TRP A 41 -21.99 -3.39 14.39
CA TRP A 41 -20.67 -2.78 14.28
C TRP A 41 -20.37 -2.02 15.57
N GLU A 42 -19.31 -2.42 16.27
CA GLU A 42 -18.88 -1.77 17.51
C GLU A 42 -17.54 -1.09 17.31
N ARG A 43 -17.39 0.09 17.92
CA ARG A 43 -16.13 0.83 17.87
C ARG A 43 -15.04 0.03 18.58
N GLN A 44 -13.88 -0.06 17.95
CA GLN A 44 -12.72 -0.75 18.50
C GLN A 44 -11.41 -0.05 18.10
N SER A 45 -10.43 -0.11 19.00
CA SER A 45 -9.02 0.12 18.69
C SER A 45 -8.36 -1.20 18.35
N PHE A 46 -7.55 -1.22 17.29
CA PHE A 46 -6.88 -2.43 16.83
C PHE A 46 -5.40 -2.40 17.21
N GLU A 47 -4.75 -3.57 17.17
CA GLU A 47 -3.31 -3.64 17.35
C GLU A 47 -2.57 -2.95 16.20
N THR A 48 -1.60 -2.10 16.54
CA THR A 48 -0.72 -1.46 15.57
C THR A 48 0.07 -2.50 14.81
N ARG A 49 0.36 -2.22 13.54
CA ARG A 49 1.01 -3.16 12.63
C ARG A 49 2.10 -2.47 11.81
N SER A 50 2.89 -3.27 11.11
CA SER A 50 3.89 -2.78 10.16
C SER A 50 3.72 -3.49 8.83
N TRP A 51 3.87 -2.73 7.75
CA TRP A 51 3.70 -3.21 6.39
C TRP A 51 4.63 -2.45 5.44
N ARG A 52 4.79 -2.98 4.24
CA ARG A 52 5.59 -2.34 3.19
C ARG A 52 4.66 -1.85 2.09
N PHE A 53 5.01 -0.72 1.50
CA PHE A 53 4.38 -0.24 0.27
C PHE A 53 5.42 -0.04 -0.80
N THR A 54 5.09 -0.31 -2.05
CA THR A 54 5.93 0.03 -3.20
C THR A 54 5.09 0.84 -4.17
N PHE A 55 5.51 2.06 -4.47
CA PHE A 55 4.86 2.87 -5.49
C PHE A 55 5.39 2.50 -6.87
N ALA A 56 4.46 2.15 -7.77
CA ALA A 56 4.72 1.79 -9.17
C ALA A 56 3.51 2.12 -10.07
N GLY A 57 2.84 3.26 -9.83
CA GLY A 57 1.65 3.67 -10.57
C GLY A 57 0.48 2.69 -10.38
N ASN A 58 0.00 2.10 -11.47
CA ASN A 58 -1.07 1.10 -11.48
C ASN A 58 -0.63 -0.29 -10.99
N GLU A 59 0.68 -0.51 -10.80
CA GLU A 59 1.26 -1.73 -10.24
C GLU A 59 1.78 -1.50 -8.80
N SER A 60 1.28 -0.46 -8.13
CA SER A 60 1.67 -0.19 -6.74
C SER A 60 1.18 -1.31 -5.82
N ARG A 61 1.93 -1.63 -4.78
CA ARG A 61 1.68 -2.82 -3.97
C ARG A 61 1.90 -2.60 -2.49
N GLN A 62 0.90 -2.99 -1.70
CA GLN A 62 1.04 -3.19 -0.27
C GLN A 62 1.43 -4.64 0.03
N THR A 63 2.34 -4.83 0.97
CA THR A 63 2.68 -6.15 1.53
C THR A 63 2.57 -6.13 3.04
N ILE A 64 1.72 -6.99 3.60
CA ILE A 64 1.56 -7.18 5.04
C ILE A 64 1.57 -8.67 5.37
N ASN A 65 2.42 -9.09 6.30
CA ASN A 65 2.56 -10.50 6.71
C ASN A 65 2.68 -11.50 5.53
N GLY A 66 3.32 -11.08 4.43
CA GLY A 66 3.48 -11.87 3.20
C GLY A 66 2.30 -11.80 2.23
N GLN A 67 1.14 -11.30 2.65
CA GLN A 67 0.00 -11.03 1.77
C GLN A 67 0.25 -9.76 0.95
N GLN A 68 -0.21 -9.76 -0.29
CA GLN A 68 -0.02 -8.66 -1.23
C GLN A 68 -1.36 -8.15 -1.74
N VAL A 69 -1.51 -6.83 -1.77
CA VAL A 69 -2.67 -6.15 -2.34
C VAL A 69 -2.16 -5.11 -3.32
N ASP A 70 -2.66 -5.18 -4.56
CA ASP A 70 -2.31 -4.23 -5.61
C ASP A 70 -3.23 -3.01 -5.55
N PHE A 71 -2.63 -1.83 -5.62
CA PHE A 71 -3.29 -0.54 -5.59
C PHE A 71 -3.07 0.18 -6.91
N ASN A 72 -4.11 0.87 -7.37
CA ASN A 72 -3.93 1.88 -8.40
C ASN A 72 -3.61 3.21 -7.71
N CYS A 73 -2.43 3.77 -7.99
CA CYS A 73 -1.99 5.05 -7.46
C CYS A 73 -1.87 6.12 -8.55
N ASN A 74 -2.11 7.37 -8.16
CA ASN A 74 -1.74 8.52 -8.99
C ASN A 74 -0.22 8.61 -9.22
N THR A 75 0.18 9.48 -10.15
CA THR A 75 1.58 9.70 -10.52
C THR A 75 2.23 10.91 -9.83
N ASP A 76 1.53 11.58 -8.91
CA ASP A 76 2.06 12.73 -8.16
C ASP A 76 3.26 12.30 -7.30
N GLU A 77 4.32 13.11 -7.25
CA GLU A 77 5.57 12.75 -6.57
C GLU A 77 5.49 12.93 -5.05
N THR A 78 4.72 13.90 -4.57
CA THR A 78 4.65 14.28 -3.16
C THR A 78 3.46 13.66 -2.46
N ILE A 79 2.26 13.78 -3.05
CA ILE A 79 1.00 13.29 -2.48
C ILE A 79 0.51 12.09 -3.27
N LYS A 80 0.83 10.90 -2.77
CA LYS A 80 0.33 9.64 -3.32
C LYS A 80 -1.10 9.41 -2.87
N GLN A 81 -1.98 9.11 -3.83
CA GLN A 81 -3.35 8.70 -3.61
C GLN A 81 -3.55 7.36 -4.29
N CYS A 82 -3.84 6.33 -3.49
CA CYS A 82 -3.91 4.95 -3.93
C CYS A 82 -5.23 4.34 -3.51
N SER A 83 -5.82 3.49 -4.35
CA SER A 83 -7.04 2.78 -3.98
C SER A 83 -7.15 1.36 -4.55
N TYR A 84 -7.89 0.52 -3.84
CA TYR A 84 -8.28 -0.83 -4.23
C TYR A 84 -9.57 -1.21 -3.50
N HIS A 85 -10.68 -1.46 -4.21
CA HIS A 85 -11.93 -2.02 -3.66
C HIS A 85 -12.31 -1.53 -2.24
N GLY A 86 -12.37 -0.21 -2.01
CA GLY A 86 -12.75 0.35 -0.70
C GLY A 86 -11.60 0.52 0.31
N LEU A 87 -10.38 0.11 -0.05
CA LEU A 87 -9.14 0.53 0.60
C LEU A 87 -8.60 1.79 -0.07
N TYR A 88 -8.19 2.76 0.75
CA TYR A 88 -7.64 4.03 0.32
C TYR A 88 -6.37 4.35 1.09
N PHE A 89 -5.28 4.67 0.40
CA PHE A 89 -4.05 5.12 1.02
C PHE A 89 -3.66 6.50 0.48
N ILE A 90 -3.57 7.48 1.38
CA ILE A 90 -3.07 8.82 1.08
C ILE A 90 -1.77 9.02 1.82
N PHE A 91 -0.72 9.43 1.12
CA PHE A 91 0.63 9.45 1.66
C PHE A 91 1.42 10.67 1.17
N ASN A 92 2.08 11.35 2.10
CA ASN A 92 3.03 12.41 1.83
C ASN A 92 4.46 11.83 1.87
N THR A 93 5.12 11.79 0.71
CA THR A 93 6.47 11.24 0.55
C THR A 93 7.55 12.11 1.19
N ASP A 94 7.33 13.43 1.32
CA ASP A 94 8.29 14.34 1.96
C ASP A 94 8.33 14.14 3.48
N THR A 95 7.17 13.96 4.11
CA THR A 95 7.07 13.79 5.57
C THR A 95 7.08 12.33 6.01
N GLY A 96 6.88 11.39 5.08
CA GLY A 96 6.65 9.99 5.38
C GLY A 96 5.36 9.72 6.16
N ARG A 97 4.39 10.65 6.17
CA ARG A 97 3.11 10.45 6.89
C ARG A 97 2.02 10.05 5.93
N GLY A 98 1.15 9.16 6.36
CA GLY A 98 0.00 8.77 5.56
C GLY A 98 -1.16 8.25 6.39
N ALA A 99 -2.28 8.06 5.72
CA ALA A 99 -3.47 7.42 6.26
C ALA A 99 -3.94 6.32 5.32
N LEU A 100 -4.14 5.11 5.86
CA LEU A 100 -4.76 3.99 5.18
C LEU A 100 -6.16 3.79 5.77
N ALA A 101 -7.18 3.74 4.94
CA ALA A 101 -8.53 3.41 5.35
C ALA A 101 -9.01 2.16 4.64
N ASP A 102 -9.73 1.30 5.34
CA ASP A 102 -10.52 0.21 4.77
C ASP A 102 -11.96 0.40 5.23
N VAL A 103 -12.84 0.67 4.28
CA VAL A 103 -14.28 0.78 4.54
C VAL A 103 -15.07 -0.35 3.88
N PHE A 104 -14.37 -1.28 3.21
CA PHE A 104 -15.00 -2.30 2.40
C PHE A 104 -15.81 -3.28 3.24
N GLY A 105 -15.34 -3.59 4.46
CA GLY A 105 -16.04 -4.48 5.39
C GLY A 105 -17.48 -4.06 5.71
N VAL A 106 -17.78 -2.75 5.70
CA VAL A 106 -19.15 -2.25 5.96
C VAL A 106 -20.08 -2.47 4.76
N ALA A 107 -19.53 -2.54 3.55
CA ALA A 107 -20.31 -2.63 2.31
C ALA A 107 -20.57 -4.07 1.84
N ILE A 108 -19.82 -5.04 2.37
CA ILE A 108 -19.97 -6.47 2.04
C ILE A 108 -20.59 -7.25 3.20
N ASN A 109 -20.82 -8.54 3.00
CA ASN A 109 -21.26 -9.43 4.07
C ASN A 109 -20.31 -9.30 5.27
N PRO A 110 -20.78 -8.83 6.43
CA PRO A 110 -19.90 -8.54 7.55
C PRO A 110 -19.25 -9.81 8.11
N GLU A 111 -19.77 -11.00 7.79
CA GLU A 111 -19.14 -12.27 8.14
C GLU A 111 -17.89 -12.58 7.30
N GLU A 112 -17.75 -11.99 6.11
CA GLU A 112 -16.61 -12.17 5.20
C GLU A 112 -15.50 -11.16 5.47
N ASN A 113 -15.85 -9.93 5.86
CA ASN A 113 -14.92 -8.95 6.37
C ASN A 113 -15.54 -8.20 7.55
N ARG A 114 -15.03 -8.53 8.74
CA ARG A 114 -15.56 -8.05 10.01
C ARG A 114 -14.99 -6.70 10.44
N GLN A 115 -14.23 -6.00 9.60
CA GLN A 115 -13.50 -4.81 10.02
C GLN A 115 -13.66 -3.65 9.04
N ALA A 116 -13.72 -2.44 9.61
CA ALA A 116 -13.56 -1.19 8.89
C ALA A 116 -12.73 -0.24 9.76
N PHE A 117 -11.69 0.37 9.20
CA PHE A 117 -10.71 1.11 10.00
C PHE A 117 -10.11 2.29 9.25
N VAL A 118 -9.50 3.19 10.03
CA VAL A 118 -8.55 4.19 9.58
C VAL A 118 -7.27 4.02 10.39
N GLU A 119 -6.15 3.99 9.68
CA GLU A 119 -4.80 3.81 10.18
C GLU A 119 -3.98 5.05 9.87
N LEU A 120 -3.45 5.71 10.90
CA LEU A 120 -2.42 6.73 10.74
C LEU A 120 -1.05 6.05 10.76
N VAL A 121 -0.20 6.33 9.78
CA VAL A 121 1.12 5.70 9.66
C VAL A 121 2.26 6.70 9.57
N GLN A 122 3.42 6.28 10.08
CA GLN A 122 4.72 6.84 9.73
C GLN A 122 5.47 5.81 8.89
N CYS A 123 5.99 6.27 7.76
CA CYS A 123 6.78 5.46 6.85
C CYS A 123 8.19 6.02 6.70
N THR A 124 9.13 5.11 6.45
CA THR A 124 10.51 5.42 6.08
C THR A 124 10.84 4.75 4.76
N ARG A 125 11.53 5.48 3.88
CA ARG A 125 12.01 4.92 2.61
C ARG A 125 13.05 3.82 2.90
N ASN A 126 12.94 2.69 2.21
CA ASN A 126 13.89 1.57 2.29
C ASN A 126 15.05 1.72 1.30
#